data_AF-A0A0Z8X737-F1
#
_entry.id   AF-A0A0Z8X737-F1
#
_cell.length_a   1.000
_cell.length_b   1.000
_cell.length_c   1.000
_cell.angle_alpha   90.00
_cell.angle_beta   90.00
_cell.angle_gamma   90.00
#
_symmetry.space_group_name_H-M   'P 1'
#
loop_
_entity.id
_entity.type
_entity.pdbx_description
1 polymer ?
#
loop_
_entity_poly.entity_id
_entity_poly.type
_entity_poly.pdbx_seq_one_letter_code
_entity_poly.pdbx_strand_id
1 'polypeptide(L)'
;MASKEERDYLAQYIDISNARLSDNDVSLLNDFINNIGSHFERTTSYDGWSSDGRYTRTATNEYIIESDYTITHNYSYNDDDGQEGSHSTSYSEARDIINILKAVPELL
;
A
#
# COMPACT_ATOMS: atom_id res chain seq x y z
N MET A 1 -22.78 -11.00 -4.41
CA MET A 1 -22.97 -10.21 -3.18
C MET A 1 -22.25 -10.93 -2.08
N ALA A 2 -21.22 -10.30 -1.51
CA ALA A 2 -20.54 -10.83 -0.34
C ALA A 2 -21.55 -11.06 0.79
N SER A 3 -21.46 -12.22 1.44
CA SER A 3 -22.38 -12.60 2.50
C SER A 3 -22.18 -11.69 3.72
N LYS A 4 -23.20 -11.61 4.58
CA LYS A 4 -23.07 -10.91 5.86
C LYS A 4 -21.98 -11.54 6.72
N GLU A 5 -21.83 -12.86 6.67
CA GLU A 5 -20.83 -13.61 7.43
C GLU A 5 -19.41 -13.26 7.00
N GLU A 6 -19.15 -13.05 5.70
CA GLU A 6 -17.84 -12.61 5.19
C GLU A 6 -17.49 -11.21 5.71
N ARG A 7 -18.46 -10.29 5.72
CA ARG A 7 -18.26 -8.93 6.24
C ARG A 7 -18.03 -8.93 7.75
N ASP A 8 -18.77 -9.76 8.49
CA ASP A 8 -18.61 -9.91 9.94
C ASP A 8 -17.27 -10.57 10.30
N TYR A 9 -16.74 -11.44 9.44
CA TYR A 9 -15.38 -11.98 9.56
C TYR A 9 -14.32 -10.90 9.32
N LEU A 10 -14.42 -10.14 8.22
CA LEU A 10 -13.50 -9.03 7.91
C LEU A 10 -13.44 -7.99 9.03
N ALA A 11 -14.59 -7.65 9.62
CA ALA A 11 -14.71 -6.66 10.69
C ALA A 11 -13.95 -7.03 11.98
N GLN A 12 -13.54 -8.29 12.14
CA GLN A 12 -12.70 -8.72 13.28
C GLN A 12 -11.25 -8.28 13.14
N TYR A 13 -10.80 -7.99 11.91
CA TYR A 13 -9.41 -7.70 11.58
C TYR A 13 -9.21 -6.27 11.12
N ILE A 14 -10.17 -5.72 10.38
CA ILE A 14 -10.06 -4.42 9.72
C ILE A 14 -11.30 -3.58 10.04
N ASP A 15 -11.11 -2.30 10.33
CA ASP A 15 -12.23 -1.38 10.49
C ASP A 15 -12.90 -1.10 9.13
N ILE A 16 -14.04 -1.75 8.91
CA ILE A 16 -14.87 -1.59 7.72
C ILE A 16 -16.09 -0.67 7.96
N SER A 17 -16.24 -0.11 9.16
CA SER A 17 -17.44 0.64 9.57
C SER A 17 -17.72 1.88 8.70
N ASN A 18 -16.66 2.51 8.21
CA ASN A 18 -16.71 3.71 7.38
C ASN A 18 -16.56 3.43 5.87
N ALA A 19 -16.57 2.15 5.45
CA ALA A 19 -16.34 1.76 4.06
C ALA A 19 -17.58 1.11 3.43
N ARG A 20 -18.06 1.69 2.32
CA ARG A 20 -19.01 0.99 1.43
C ARG A 20 -18.24 0.03 0.53
N LEU A 21 -18.19 -1.24 0.93
CA LEU A 21 -17.47 -2.29 0.21
C LEU A 21 -18.32 -2.93 -0.89
N SER A 22 -17.78 -2.99 -2.11
CA SER A 22 -18.29 -3.85 -3.18
C SER A 22 -17.86 -5.31 -2.95
N ASP A 23 -18.41 -6.25 -3.73
CA ASP A 23 -18.03 -7.66 -3.65
C ASP A 23 -16.55 -7.89 -3.97
N ASN A 24 -16.01 -7.12 -4.93
CA ASN A 24 -14.60 -7.19 -5.29
C ASN A 24 -13.69 -6.65 -4.17
N ASP A 25 -14.14 -5.60 -3.48
CA ASP A 25 -13.40 -5.06 -2.33
C ASP A 25 -13.37 -6.07 -1.17
N VAL A 26 -14.46 -6.81 -0.96
CA VAL A 26 -14.51 -7.88 0.05
C VAL A 26 -13.55 -9.02 -0.30
N SER A 27 -13.46 -9.41 -1.58
CA SER A 27 -12.48 -10.41 -2.03
C SER A 27 -11.04 -9.93 -1.78
N LEU A 28 -10.72 -8.69 -2.16
CA LEU A 28 -9.40 -8.10 -1.94
C LEU A 28 -9.01 -8.07 -0.46
N LEU A 29 -9.94 -7.70 0.43
CA LEU A 29 -9.68 -7.70 1.87
C LEU A 29 -9.53 -9.11 2.45
N ASN A 30 -10.24 -10.10 1.90
CA ASN A 30 -10.05 -11.50 2.28
C ASN A 30 -8.67 -12.01 1.84
N ASP A 31 -8.24 -11.71 0.62
CA ASP A 31 -6.92 -12.09 0.11
C ASP A 31 -5.81 -11.42 0.93
N PHE A 32 -6.02 -10.16 1.32
CA PHE A 32 -5.13 -9.43 2.21
C PHE A 32 -4.94 -10.12 3.57
N ILE A 33 -6.01 -10.55 4.23
CA ILE A 33 -5.95 -11.26 5.52
C ILE A 33 -5.15 -12.57 5.41
N ASN A 34 -5.16 -13.21 4.25
CA ASN A 34 -4.43 -14.45 4.01
C ASN A 34 -2.95 -14.25 3.63
N ASN A 35 -2.55 -13.02 3.29
CA ASN A 35 -1.22 -12.67 2.79
C ASN A 35 -0.39 -11.87 3.81
N ILE A 36 -0.61 -12.12 5.10
CA ILE A 36 0.20 -11.55 6.18
C ILE A 36 1.69 -11.90 5.98
N GLY A 37 2.56 -10.90 6.05
CA GLY A 37 3.99 -11.03 5.80
C GLY A 37 4.39 -10.92 4.33
N SER A 38 3.44 -10.80 3.41
CA SER A 38 3.75 -10.49 2.01
C SER A 38 4.39 -9.12 1.91
N HIS A 39 5.38 -9.02 1.04
CA HIS A 39 6.14 -7.81 0.80
C HIS A 39 6.32 -7.60 -0.70
N PHE A 40 6.26 -6.35 -1.12
CA PHE A 40 6.52 -5.97 -2.50
C PHE A 40 7.36 -4.70 -2.54
N GLU A 41 8.45 -4.74 -3.32
CA GLU A 41 9.32 -3.59 -3.53
C GLU A 41 9.41 -3.26 -5.02
N ARG A 42 9.32 -1.97 -5.34
CA ARG A 42 9.55 -1.46 -6.68
C ARG A 42 10.41 -0.22 -6.65
N THR A 43 11.52 -0.29 -7.39
CA THR A 43 12.39 0.85 -7.67
C THR A 43 12.12 1.40 -9.06
N THR A 44 12.06 2.72 -9.18
CA THR A 44 11.83 3.46 -10.42
C THR A 44 12.83 4.60 -10.54
N SER A 45 13.14 5.03 -11.77
CA SER A 45 14.02 6.18 -12.01
C SER A 45 13.41 7.10 -13.06
N TYR A 46 13.52 8.40 -12.85
CA TYR A 46 13.01 9.43 -13.77
C TYR A 46 13.81 10.73 -13.69
N ASP A 47 13.80 11.48 -14.79
CA ASP A 47 14.39 12.81 -14.86
C ASP A 47 13.42 13.90 -14.39
N GLY A 48 13.91 14.87 -13.64
CA GLY A 48 13.18 16.05 -13.19
C GLY A 48 13.96 17.35 -13.41
N TRP A 49 13.31 18.48 -13.14
CA TRP A 49 13.94 19.80 -13.19
C TRP A 49 13.65 20.57 -11.89
N SER A 50 14.69 21.17 -11.32
CA SER A 50 14.63 22.08 -10.18
C SER A 50 15.20 23.45 -10.56
N SER A 51 15.30 24.38 -9.60
CA SER A 51 15.99 25.67 -9.79
C SER A 51 17.47 25.53 -10.14
N ASP A 52 18.09 24.42 -9.72
CA ASP A 52 19.53 24.18 -9.84
C ASP A 52 19.91 23.36 -11.09
N GLY A 53 18.90 22.83 -11.80
CA GLY A 53 19.08 22.15 -13.07
C GLY A 53 18.24 20.89 -13.21
N ARG A 54 18.62 20.04 -14.17
CA ARG A 54 18.06 18.70 -14.33
C ARG A 54 18.68 17.78 -13.29
N TYR A 55 17.86 16.92 -12.69
CA TYR A 55 18.30 15.85 -11.80
C TYR A 55 17.68 14.51 -12.25
N THR A 56 18.33 13.42 -11.87
CA THR A 56 17.81 12.05 -12.02
C THR A 56 17.42 11.52 -10.65
N ARG A 57 16.13 11.27 -10.42
CA ARG A 57 15.65 10.65 -9.17
C ARG A 57 15.55 9.15 -9.31
N THR A 58 16.10 8.42 -8.35
CA THR A 58 15.83 7.01 -8.12
C THR A 58 14.94 6.89 -6.88
N ALA A 59 13.76 6.32 -7.02
CA ALA A 59 12.78 6.19 -5.94
C ALA A 59 12.34 4.75 -5.75
N THR A 60 12.33 4.31 -4.49
CA THR A 60 11.94 2.96 -4.06
C THR A 60 10.66 3.05 -3.24
N ASN A 61 9.68 2.22 -3.60
CA ASN A 61 8.46 2.01 -2.84
C ASN A 61 8.45 0.56 -2.35
N GLU A 62 8.32 0.38 -1.05
CA GLU A 62 8.20 -0.92 -0.40
C GLU A 62 6.87 -0.96 0.35
N TYR A 63 6.09 -2.02 0.13
CA TYR A 63 4.83 -2.28 0.81
C TYR A 63 4.92 -3.60 1.55
N ILE A 64 4.46 -3.63 2.79
CA ILE A 64 4.51 -4.80 3.66
C ILE A 64 3.13 -4.98 4.30
N ILE A 65 2.57 -6.18 4.19
CA ILE A 65 1.37 -6.57 4.93
C ILE A 65 1.81 -7.04 6.32
N GLU A 66 1.48 -6.25 7.35
CA GLU A 66 1.93 -6.47 8.71
C GLU A 66 1.04 -7.48 9.46
N SER A 67 1.59 -8.11 10.50
CA SER A 67 0.87 -9.09 11.32
C SER A 67 -0.34 -8.55 12.09
N ASP A 68 -0.46 -7.24 12.20
CA ASP A 68 -1.59 -6.55 12.84
C ASP A 68 -2.66 -6.09 11.83
N TYR A 69 -2.62 -6.62 10.60
CA TYR A 69 -3.56 -6.31 9.52
C TYR A 69 -3.50 -4.85 9.05
N THR A 70 -2.32 -4.24 9.15
CA THR A 70 -2.00 -2.96 8.52
C THR A 70 -1.10 -3.14 7.30
N ILE A 71 -0.99 -2.11 6.46
CA ILE A 71 0.04 -2.04 5.42
C ILE A 71 1.05 -0.96 5.80
N THR A 72 2.32 -1.33 5.91
CA THR A 72 3.42 -0.37 5.97
C THR A 72 3.86 -0.04 4.55
N HIS A 73 3.97 1.26 4.23
CA HIS A 73 4.57 1.76 3.00
C HIS A 73 5.82 2.56 3.34
N ASN A 74 6.97 2.07 2.91
CA ASN A 74 8.23 2.79 2.97
C ASN A 74 8.52 3.39 1.60
N TYR A 75 8.72 4.70 1.58
CA TYR A 75 9.16 5.44 0.41
C TYR A 75 10.55 6.01 0.66
N SER A 76 11.44 5.88 -0.31
CA SER A 76 12.71 6.58 -0.31
C SER A 76 13.08 7.05 -1.70
N TYR A 77 13.90 8.09 -1.78
CA TYR A 77 14.50 8.52 -3.01
C TYR A 77 15.92 9.05 -2.81
N ASN A 78 16.69 9.00 -3.89
CA ASN A 78 18.00 9.62 -4.03
C ASN A 78 18.12 10.24 -5.43
N ASP A 79 18.58 11.48 -5.47
CA ASP A 79 18.85 12.26 -6.67
C ASP A 79 20.36 12.26 -6.96
N ASP A 80 20.73 12.27 -8.24
CA ASP A 80 22.14 12.30 -8.68
C ASP A 80 22.90 13.58 -8.29
N ASP A 81 22.17 14.63 -7.91
CA ASP A 81 22.71 15.88 -7.33
C ASP A 81 22.97 15.79 -5.81
N GLY A 82 22.65 14.64 -5.19
CA GLY A 82 22.87 14.35 -3.78
C GLY A 82 21.68 14.62 -2.87
N GLN A 83 20.52 15.03 -3.39
CA GLN A 83 19.31 15.14 -2.57
C GLN A 83 18.73 13.76 -2.26
N GLU A 84 18.28 13.55 -1.03
CA GLU A 84 17.64 12.31 -0.61
C GLU A 84 16.50 12.58 0.36
N GLY A 85 15.61 11.62 0.48
CA GLY A 85 14.51 11.69 1.44
C GLY A 85 13.84 10.35 1.59
N SER A 86 13.22 10.14 2.76
CA SER A 86 12.44 8.95 3.03
C SER A 86 11.29 9.26 3.97
N HIS A 87 10.25 8.43 3.88
CA HIS A 87 9.13 8.45 4.80
C HIS A 87 8.54 7.04 4.92
N SER A 88 7.87 6.79 6.05
CA SER A 88 7.17 5.55 6.33
C SER A 88 5.76 5.88 6.81
N THR A 89 4.76 5.25 6.23
CA THR A 89 3.35 5.44 6.57
C THR A 89 2.69 4.09 6.77
N SER A 90 1.89 3.95 7.82
CA SER A 90 1.09 2.75 8.09
C SER A 90 -0.38 3.02 7.80
N TYR A 91 -1.04 2.10 7.10
CA TYR A 91 -2.44 2.18 6.71
C TYR A 91 -3.24 1.08 7.39
N SER A 92 -4.24 1.45 8.19
CA SER A 92 -5.13 0.53 8.90
C SER A 92 -6.59 0.63 8.44
N GLU A 93 -6.96 1.68 7.70
CA GLU A 93 -8.32 1.85 7.22
C GLU A 93 -8.58 0.96 5.99
N ALA A 94 -9.74 0.31 5.96
CA ALA A 94 -10.12 -0.60 4.86
C ALA A 94 -10.00 0.07 3.48
N ARG A 95 -10.36 1.35 3.37
CA ARG A 95 -10.30 2.09 2.10
C ARG A 95 -8.88 2.28 1.59
N ASP A 96 -7.95 2.64 2.48
CA ASP A 96 -6.57 2.85 2.10
C ASP A 96 -5.91 1.53 1.70
N ILE A 97 -6.17 0.48 2.49
CA ILE A 97 -5.74 -0.89 2.18
C ILE A 97 -6.25 -1.29 0.78
N ILE A 98 -7.55 -1.15 0.51
CA ILE A 98 -8.13 -1.48 -0.81
C ILE A 98 -7.47 -0.67 -1.95
N ASN A 99 -7.23 0.62 -1.74
CA ASN A 99 -6.61 1.47 -2.75
C ASN A 99 -5.18 1.03 -3.05
N ILE A 100 -4.42 0.65 -2.03
CA ILE A 100 -3.06 0.12 -2.18
C ILE A 100 -3.09 -1.20 -2.94
N LEU A 101 -3.93 -2.15 -2.54
CA LEU A 101 -4.02 -3.47 -3.20
C LEU A 101 -4.44 -3.37 -4.68
N LYS A 102 -5.24 -2.36 -5.03
CA LYS A 102 -5.60 -2.08 -6.43
C LYS A 102 -4.45 -1.46 -7.22
N ALA A 103 -3.63 -0.62 -6.58
CA ALA A 103 -2.47 0.02 -7.21
C ALA A 103 -1.26 -0.91 -7.30
N VAL A 104 -1.17 -1.87 -6.38
CA VAL A 104 -0.06 -2.81 -6.20
C VAL A 104 -0.62 -4.24 -6.06
N PRO A 105 -1.18 -4.81 -7.14
CA PRO A 105 -1.73 -6.17 -7.09
C PRO A 105 -0.67 -7.24 -6.81
N GLU A 106 0.61 -6.96 -7.05
CA GLU A 106 1.73 -7.86 -6.77
C GLU A 106 2.02 -8.04 -5.26
N LEU A 107 1.33 -7.30 -4.39
CA LEU A 107 1.43 -7.46 -2.95
C LEU A 107 0.63 -8.68 -2.43
N LEU A 108 -0.29 -9.22 -3.24
CA LEU A 108 -1.18 -10.34 -2.89
C LEU A 108 -0.75 -11.67 -3.50
#